data_AF-A0A349B8Z7-F1
#
_entry.id   AF-A0A349B8Z7-F1
#
_cell.length_a   1.000
_cell.length_b   1.000
_cell.length_c   1.000
_cell.angle_alpha   90.00
_cell.angle_beta   90.00
_cell.angle_gamma   90.00
#
_symmetry.space_group_name_H-M   'P 1'
#
loop_
_entity.id
_entity.type
_entity.pdbx_description
1 polymer ?
#
loop_
_entity_poly.entity_id
_entity_poly.type
_entity_poly.pdbx_seq_one_letter_code
_entity_poly.pdbx_strand_id
1 'polypeptide(L)'
;MTGPDPAGPTPARNTTTAGSELPGIDIGSVELRRIELPLVTPFQTSFGTWTFRDILLVRVLAEGPDGPVEGWGECVAGTQPLYSSEYTSAAEDVTV
;
A
#
# COMPACT_ATOMS: atom_id res chain seq x y z
N MET A 1 -32.11 17.15 -8.25
CA MET A 1 -31.42 18.24 -8.97
C MET A 1 -29.95 17.84 -9.03
N THR A 2 -29.65 16.96 -9.97
CA THR A 2 -28.34 16.32 -10.15
C THR A 2 -27.49 17.31 -10.94
N GLY A 3 -26.53 17.96 -10.27
CA GLY A 3 -25.51 18.72 -10.97
C GLY A 3 -24.64 17.76 -11.80
N PRO A 4 -24.08 18.21 -12.95
CA PRO A 4 -23.14 17.37 -13.68
C PRO A 4 -21.89 17.16 -12.82
N ASP A 5 -21.48 15.90 -12.69
CA ASP A 5 -20.17 15.51 -12.18
C ASP A 5 -19.09 16.15 -13.08
N PRO A 6 -18.20 17.02 -12.57
CA PRO A 6 -17.10 17.51 -13.39
C PRO A 6 -16.14 16.33 -13.55
N ALA A 7 -16.14 15.72 -14.73
CA ALA A 7 -15.10 14.80 -15.17
C ALA A 7 -13.75 15.52 -15.08
N GLY A 8 -13.13 15.43 -13.90
CA GLY A 8 -11.76 15.82 -13.68
C GLY A 8 -10.87 14.99 -14.60
N PRO A 9 -9.72 15.52 -15.04
CA PRO A 9 -8.82 14.76 -15.88
C PRO A 9 -8.48 13.45 -15.17
N THR A 10 -8.72 12.32 -15.84
CA THR A 10 -8.21 11.03 -15.39
C THR A 10 -6.70 11.17 -15.24
N PRO A 11 -6.12 10.97 -14.04
CA PRO A 11 -4.68 11.06 -13.88
C PRO A 11 -4.02 10.07 -14.83
N ALA A 12 -3.04 10.54 -15.60
CA ALA A 12 -2.28 9.71 -16.52
C ALA A 12 -1.71 8.52 -15.75
N ARG A 13 -1.97 7.31 -16.26
CA ARG A 13 -1.43 6.07 -15.71
C ARG A 13 0.06 6.04 -16.06
N ASN A 14 0.92 6.52 -15.16
CA ASN A 14 2.37 6.45 -15.33
C ASN A 14 2.79 4.98 -15.31
N THR A 15 2.90 4.39 -16.49
CA THR A 15 3.40 3.01 -16.65
C THR A 15 4.91 3.12 -16.85
N THR A 16 5.64 3.44 -15.77
CA THR A 16 7.10 3.39 -15.78
C THR A 16 7.52 1.99 -15.37
N THR A 17 7.98 1.18 -16.32
CA THR A 17 8.85 0.04 -16.02
C THR A 17 10.18 0.60 -15.53
N ALA A 18 10.34 0.76 -14.22
CA ALA A 18 11.57 1.27 -13.63
C ALA A 18 12.55 0.12 -13.40
N GLY A 19 13.52 -0.05 -14.30
CA GLY A 19 14.88 -0.32 -13.83
C GLY A 19 15.33 0.92 -13.05
N SER A 20 15.81 0.73 -11.83
CA SER A 20 16.01 1.78 -10.81
C SER A 20 16.78 3.02 -11.31
N GLU A 21 16.16 4.21 -11.18
CA GLU A 21 16.81 5.52 -11.37
C GLU A 21 17.56 6.02 -10.11
N LEU A 22 17.63 5.21 -9.04
CA LEU A 22 18.41 5.53 -7.84
C LEU A 22 19.84 5.00 -8.00
N PRO A 23 20.89 5.81 -7.76
CA PRO A 23 22.27 5.34 -7.91
C PRO A 23 22.52 4.12 -7.02
N GLY A 24 22.78 2.99 -7.67
CA GLY A 24 23.35 1.77 -7.10
C GLY A 24 22.41 0.84 -6.33
N ILE A 25 21.09 1.02 -6.39
CA ILE A 25 20.12 0.06 -5.82
C ILE A 25 19.41 -0.68 -6.95
N ASP A 26 19.58 -2.00 -7.02
CA ASP A 26 18.87 -2.91 -7.94
C ASP A 26 17.88 -3.79 -7.16
N ILE A 27 16.58 -3.69 -7.48
CA ILE A 27 15.53 -4.41 -6.75
C ILE A 27 15.44 -5.85 -7.26
N GLY A 28 15.78 -6.82 -6.41
CA GLY A 28 15.77 -8.24 -6.76
C GLY A 28 14.43 -8.93 -6.52
N SER A 29 13.78 -8.70 -5.38
CA SER A 29 12.45 -9.25 -5.10
C SER A 29 11.62 -8.38 -4.18
N VAL A 30 10.31 -8.50 -4.34
CA VAL A 30 9.31 -7.89 -3.46
C VAL A 30 8.41 -9.01 -2.93
N GLU A 31 8.24 -9.05 -1.62
CA GLU A 31 7.33 -9.97 -0.94
C GLU A 31 6.23 -9.18 -0.23
N LEU A 32 4.99 -9.60 -0.45
CA LEU A 32 3.81 -9.09 0.24
C LEU A 32 3.45 -10.03 1.39
N ARG A 33 3.22 -9.47 2.57
CA ARG A 33 2.77 -10.21 3.75
C ARG A 33 1.51 -9.58 4.31
N ARG A 34 0.42 -10.32 4.27
CA ARG A 34 -0.82 -9.99 5.00
C ARG A 34 -0.71 -10.48 6.44
N ILE A 35 -0.89 -9.59 7.40
CA ILE A 35 -0.99 -9.97 8.81
C ILE A 35 -2.21 -9.33 9.45
N GLU A 36 -2.80 -10.03 10.42
CA GLU A 36 -3.80 -9.49 11.33
C GLU A 36 -3.14 -9.27 12.69
N LEU A 37 -3.24 -8.04 13.21
CA LEU A 37 -2.73 -7.70 14.54
C LEU A 37 -3.88 -7.27 15.46
N PRO A 38 -4.22 -8.07 16.49
CA PRO A 38 -5.21 -7.69 17.49
C PRO A 38 -4.80 -6.41 18.23
N LEU A 39 -5.75 -5.49 18.43
CA LEU A 39 -5.53 -4.29 19.24
C LEU A 39 -5.61 -4.65 20.73
N VAL A 40 -4.75 -4.03 21.54
CA VAL A 40 -4.79 -4.20 23.01
C VAL A 40 -6.14 -3.74 23.59
N THR A 41 -6.70 -2.67 23.02
CA THR A 41 -8.04 -2.18 23.35
C THR A 41 -8.78 -1.78 22.06
N PRO A 42 -10.12 -1.92 22.01
CA PRO A 42 -10.89 -1.46 20.86
C PRO A 42 -10.73 0.04 20.60
N PHE A 43 -10.62 0.43 19.33
CA PHE A 43 -10.49 1.81 18.89
C PHE A 43 -11.75 2.28 18.15
N GLN A 44 -12.32 3.43 18.53
CA GLN A 44 -13.51 3.98 17.88
C GLN A 44 -13.12 5.01 16.82
N THR A 45 -13.70 4.86 15.64
CA THR A 45 -13.69 5.84 14.55
C THR A 45 -15.11 6.31 14.26
N SER A 46 -15.28 7.30 13.39
CA SER A 46 -16.60 7.66 12.84
C SER A 46 -17.26 6.52 12.05
N PHE A 47 -16.47 5.52 11.64
CA PHE A 47 -16.90 4.39 10.82
C PHE A 47 -17.10 3.09 11.63
N GLY A 48 -17.04 3.18 12.97
CA GLY A 48 -17.26 2.06 13.86
C GLY A 48 -16.03 1.70 14.71
N THR A 49 -16.15 0.56 15.37
CA THR A 49 -15.15 0.04 16.32
C THR A 49 -14.19 -0.91 15.63
N TRP A 50 -12.90 -0.67 15.78
CA TRP A 50 -11.86 -1.57 15.31
C TRP A 50 -11.29 -2.36 16.49
N THR A 51 -11.08 -3.66 16.30
CA THR A 51 -10.50 -4.58 17.29
C THR A 51 -9.20 -5.22 16.82
N PHE A 52 -8.87 -5.08 15.54
CA PHE A 52 -7.62 -5.54 14.93
C PHE A 52 -7.19 -4.57 13.83
N ARG A 53 -5.93 -4.69 13.41
CA ARG A 53 -5.39 -4.07 12.19
C ARG A 53 -5.16 -5.15 11.15
N ASP A 54 -5.69 -4.93 9.96
CA ASP A 54 -5.40 -5.71 8.76
C ASP A 54 -4.28 -5.01 7.99
N ILE A 55 -3.08 -5.58 8.03
CA ILE A 55 -1.84 -4.90 7.64
C ILE A 55 -1.23 -5.64 6.45
N LEU A 56 -0.88 -4.88 5.42
CA LEU A 56 -0.09 -5.37 4.30
C LEU A 56 1.33 -4.81 4.41
N LEU A 57 2.28 -5.70 4.68
CA LEU A 57 3.70 -5.39 4.72
C LEU A 57 4.34 -5.67 3.36
N VAL A 58 5.24 -4.78 2.95
CA VAL A 58 6.06 -4.92 1.75
C VAL A 58 7.50 -5.12 2.19
N ARG A 59 8.10 -6.23 1.80
CA ARG A 59 9.50 -6.53 2.03
C ARG A 59 10.22 -6.51 0.69
N VAL A 60 11.26 -5.69 0.58
CA VAL A 60 12.06 -5.54 -0.64
C VAL A 60 13.47 -6.05 -0.37
N LEU A 61 13.93 -7.00 -1.17
CA LEU A 61 15.32 -7.40 -1.24
C LEU A 61 15.96 -6.77 -2.47
N ALA A 62 17.11 -6.14 -2.29
CA ALA A 62 17.82 -5.44 -3.35
C ALA A 62 19.34 -5.60 -3.20
N GLU A 63 20.08 -5.34 -4.27
CA GLU A 63 21.54 -5.20 -4.26
C GLU A 63 21.90 -3.72 -4.23
N GLY A 64 22.66 -3.30 -3.24
CA GLY A 64 23.16 -1.93 -3.07
C GLY A 64 24.62 -1.78 -3.47
N PRO A 65 25.17 -0.55 -3.42
CA PRO A 65 26.59 -0.30 -3.74
C PRO A 65 27.57 -1.07 -2.84
N ASP A 66 27.15 -1.33 -1.59
CA ASP A 66 27.94 -1.97 -0.55
C ASP A 66 27.52 -3.43 -0.28
N GLY A 67 26.65 -3.99 -1.13
CA GLY A 67 26.13 -5.36 -1.01
C GLY A 67 24.62 -5.46 -0.80
N PRO A 68 24.09 -6.64 -0.42
CA PRO A 68 22.65 -6.88 -0.30
C PRO A 68 22.02 -5.99 0.77
N VAL A 69 20.84 -5.44 0.46
CA VAL A 69 20.04 -4.62 1.35
C VAL A 69 18.60 -5.12 1.42
N GLU A 70 17.96 -4.89 2.57
CA GLU A 70 16.56 -5.21 2.81
C GLU A 70 15.81 -3.97 3.29
N GLY A 71 14.63 -3.74 2.73
CA GLY A 71 13.73 -2.65 3.09
C GLY A 71 12.34 -3.14 3.44
N TRP A 72 11.66 -2.42 4.33
CA TRP A 72 10.31 -2.71 4.78
C TRP A 72 9.41 -1.48 4.64
N GLY A 73 8.19 -1.71 4.17
CA GLY A 73 7.12 -0.72 4.12
C GLY A 73 5.79 -1.29 4.62
N GLU A 74 4.89 -0.41 5.04
CA GLU A 74 3.52 -0.74 5.44
C GLU A 74 2.53 -0.01 4.52
N CYS A 75 1.58 -0.75 3.94
CA CYS A 75 0.38 -0.14 3.39
C CYS A 75 -0.62 0.06 4.53
N VAL A 76 -0.96 1.33 4.79
CA VAL A 76 -1.80 1.75 5.91
C VAL A 76 -3.28 1.88 5.54
N ALA A 77 -3.69 1.34 4.40
CA ALA A 77 -5.08 1.31 3.98
C ALA A 77 -5.96 0.59 5.02
N GLY A 78 -7.22 0.98 5.10
CA GLY A 78 -8.20 0.30 5.96
C GLY A 78 -8.70 -1.00 5.33
N THR A 79 -9.44 -1.79 6.10
CA THR A 79 -10.14 -2.99 5.58
C THR A 79 -11.23 -2.65 4.58
N GLN A 80 -11.74 -1.41 4.62
CA GLN A 80 -12.83 -0.92 3.79
C GLN A 80 -12.55 0.53 3.35
N PRO A 81 -13.07 0.95 2.17
CA PRO A 81 -12.84 2.28 1.61
C PRO A 81 -13.72 3.35 2.28
N LEU A 82 -13.64 3.49 3.59
CA LEU A 82 -14.49 4.38 4.38
C LEU A 82 -13.86 5.74 4.63
N TYR A 83 -12.53 5.79 4.72
CA TYR A 83 -11.77 7.04 4.87
C TYR A 83 -11.22 7.55 3.53
N SER A 84 -10.57 6.67 2.77
CA SER A 84 -10.16 6.89 1.38
C SER A 84 -10.75 5.81 0.48
N SER A 85 -10.57 5.93 -0.83
CA SER A 85 -10.95 4.88 -1.78
C SER A 85 -10.08 3.63 -1.72
N GLU A 86 -8.95 3.67 -0.99
CA GLU A 86 -8.01 2.56 -0.86
C GLU A 86 -8.45 1.63 0.26
N TYR A 87 -8.28 0.33 0.04
CA TYR A 87 -8.50 -0.70 1.05
C TYR A 87 -7.53 -1.85 0.84
N THR A 88 -7.12 -2.48 1.94
CA THR A 88 -5.93 -3.34 1.98
C THR A 88 -6.02 -4.51 1.01
N SER A 89 -7.20 -5.13 0.79
CA SER A 89 -7.32 -6.23 -0.20
C SER A 89 -7.13 -5.76 -1.64
N ALA A 90 -7.70 -4.62 -2.04
CA ALA A 90 -7.46 -4.08 -3.37
C ALA A 90 -5.99 -3.62 -3.56
N ALA A 91 -5.35 -3.09 -2.52
CA ALA A 91 -3.94 -2.73 -2.59
C ALA A 91 -3.05 -3.96 -2.86
N GLU A 92 -3.36 -5.10 -2.24
CA GLU A 92 -2.68 -6.37 -2.50
C GLU A 92 -2.94 -6.88 -3.92
N ASP A 93 -4.20 -6.86 -4.37
CA ASP A 93 -4.62 -7.40 -5.68
C ASP A 93 -3.94 -6.71 -6.88
N VAL A 94 -3.55 -5.44 -6.76
CA VAL A 94 -2.95 -4.67 -7.87
C VAL A 94 -1.42 -4.65 -7.86
N THR A 95 -0.79 -5.40 -6.95
CA THR A 95 0.67 -5.45 -6.79
C THR A 95 1.31 -6.68 -7.46
N VAL A 96 0.49 -7.56 -8.05
CA VAL A 96 0.92 -8.78 -8.77
C VAL A 96 0.97 -8.63 -10.29
#